data_AF-A0A288N5M4-F1
#
_entry.id   AF-A0A288N5M4-F1
#
_cell.length_a   1.000
_cell.length_b   1.000
_cell.length_c   1.000
_cell.angle_alpha   90.00
_cell.angle_beta   90.00
_cell.angle_gamma   90.00
#
_symmetry.space_group_name_H-M   'P 1'
#
loop_
_entity.id
_entity.type
_entity.pdbx_description
1 polymer ?
#
loop_
_entity_poly.entity_id
_entity_poly.type
_entity_poly.pdbx_seq_one_letter_code
_entity_poly.pdbx_strand_id
1 'polypeptide(L)'
;VGTGSSRKSATNSVLWWTGEDIPFIPNKRFGGVCLGSKIAPIFYNTMEDAGALPIELDVSQMEHGDVVELRPYDGKALKDGQVIAEFAMKSDVLFDEVRAGGRIPLIVGRGLTAKAREFLGLPASDLFRLPMDPPDTGKGFSLAQKMVGRACGLPEGQGMRPGTYCEPKM
;
A
#
# COMPACT_ATOMS: atom_id res chain seq x y z
N VAL A 1 5.06 -7.50 13.24
CA VAL A 1 3.59 -7.33 13.36
C VAL A 1 2.88 -8.20 12.33
N GLY A 2 1.80 -8.89 12.71
CA GLY A 2 0.90 -9.56 11.76
C GLY A 2 1.36 -10.90 11.19
N THR A 3 2.32 -11.57 11.81
CA THR A 3 2.76 -12.93 11.40
C THR A 3 1.69 -13.97 11.70
N GLY A 4 1.58 -14.99 10.83
CA GLY A 4 0.67 -16.11 11.02
C GLY A 4 -0.51 -16.09 10.05
N SER A 5 -1.71 -16.33 10.56
CA SER A 5 -2.90 -16.57 9.75
C SER A 5 -3.35 -15.36 8.92
N SER A 6 -3.85 -15.59 7.71
CA SER A 6 -4.55 -14.59 6.87
C SER A 6 -5.99 -14.37 7.35
N ARG A 7 -6.15 -13.85 8.58
CA ARG A 7 -7.46 -13.56 9.15
C ARG A 7 -7.70 -12.05 9.16
N LYS A 8 -8.53 -11.57 8.24
CA LYS A 8 -8.92 -10.15 8.16
C LYS A 8 -9.51 -9.60 9.47
N SER A 9 -10.04 -10.46 10.32
CA SER A 9 -10.51 -10.07 11.66
C SER A 9 -9.42 -9.43 12.52
N ALA A 10 -8.14 -9.78 12.36
CA ALA A 10 -7.05 -9.14 13.10
C ALA A 10 -6.97 -7.63 12.78
N THR A 11 -6.96 -7.28 11.49
CA THR A 11 -7.01 -5.88 11.04
C THR A 11 -8.29 -5.19 11.48
N ASN A 12 -9.46 -5.83 11.28
CA ASN A 12 -10.74 -5.25 11.68
C ASN A 12 -10.78 -4.89 13.17
N SER A 13 -10.28 -5.76 14.05
CA SER A 13 -10.26 -5.51 15.49
C SER A 13 -9.32 -4.38 15.87
N VAL A 14 -8.17 -4.23 15.22
CA VAL A 14 -7.26 -3.10 15.47
C VAL A 14 -7.90 -1.80 15.01
N LEU A 15 -8.40 -1.76 13.77
CA LEU A 15 -9.03 -0.56 13.19
C LEU A 15 -10.33 -0.17 13.88
N TRP A 16 -11.01 -1.12 14.53
CA TRP A 16 -12.15 -0.80 15.39
C TRP A 16 -11.77 0.21 16.48
N TRP A 17 -10.57 0.08 17.04
CA TRP A 17 -10.08 0.95 18.11
C TRP A 17 -9.28 2.15 17.61
N THR A 18 -8.56 2.01 16.50
CA THR A 18 -7.59 3.03 16.04
C THR A 18 -7.94 3.73 14.73
N GLY A 19 -8.98 3.26 14.04
CA GLY A 19 -9.45 3.81 12.77
C GLY A 19 -10.60 4.80 12.95
N GLU A 20 -11.15 5.22 11.81
CA GLU A 20 -12.23 6.18 11.69
C GLU A 20 -13.53 5.52 11.21
N ASP A 21 -14.67 6.11 11.57
CA ASP A 21 -15.97 5.65 11.09
C ASP A 21 -16.11 5.93 9.59
N ILE A 22 -16.70 4.98 8.87
CA ILE A 22 -17.01 5.16 7.46
C ILE A 22 -18.45 5.71 7.35
N PRO A 23 -18.66 6.88 6.71
CA PRO A 23 -20.01 7.44 6.56
C PRO A 23 -20.98 6.43 5.96
N PHE A 24 -22.13 6.27 6.63
CA PHE A 24 -23.22 5.38 6.22
C PHE A 24 -22.89 3.87 6.18
N ILE A 25 -21.74 3.43 6.71
CA ILE A 25 -21.40 2.01 6.85
C ILE A 25 -21.24 1.66 8.34
N PRO A 26 -22.28 1.11 8.98
CA PRO A 26 -22.20 0.77 10.40
C PRO A 26 -21.25 -0.40 10.65
N ASN A 27 -20.70 -0.47 11.87
CA ASN A 27 -19.90 -1.58 12.38
C ASN A 27 -18.64 -1.90 11.54
N LYS A 28 -18.08 -0.90 10.86
CA LYS A 28 -16.79 -1.00 10.16
C LYS A 28 -16.04 0.33 10.25
N ARG A 29 -14.73 0.22 10.43
CA ARG A 29 -13.80 1.35 10.42
C ARG A 29 -12.70 1.17 9.38
N PHE A 30 -12.10 2.29 8.97
CA PHE A 30 -11.01 2.36 8.00
C PHE A 30 -9.90 3.29 8.51
N GLY A 31 -8.82 3.46 7.75
CA GLY A 31 -7.79 4.42 8.11
C GLY A 31 -6.86 3.91 9.21
N GLY A 32 -6.32 4.84 9.99
CA GLY A 32 -5.34 4.53 11.04
C GLY A 32 -3.93 4.27 10.51
N VAL A 33 -2.98 4.14 11.43
CA VAL A 33 -1.55 3.97 11.14
C VAL A 33 -1.02 2.74 11.87
N CYS A 34 -0.16 1.97 11.22
CA CYS A 34 0.49 0.82 11.84
C CYS A 34 1.99 0.87 11.62
N LEU A 35 2.72 0.99 12.73
CA LEU A 35 4.18 1.07 12.75
C LEU A 35 4.75 -0.26 13.25
N GLY A 36 5.84 -0.73 12.66
CA GLY A 36 6.60 -1.83 13.22
C GLY A 36 7.88 -2.13 12.46
N SER A 37 8.91 -2.63 13.14
CA SER A 37 10.20 -2.95 12.52
C SER A 37 10.11 -3.96 11.38
N LYS A 38 9.12 -4.85 11.43
CA LYS A 38 8.79 -5.81 10.38
C LYS A 38 7.29 -6.06 10.37
N ILE A 39 6.66 -6.01 9.21
CA ILE A 39 5.24 -6.29 9.00
C ILE A 39 5.10 -7.45 8.03
N ALA A 40 4.36 -8.49 8.41
CA ALA A 40 4.16 -9.64 7.54
C ALA A 40 3.41 -9.23 6.25
N PRO A 41 3.81 -9.73 5.05
CA PRO A 41 3.27 -9.23 3.78
C PRO A 41 1.75 -9.29 3.65
N ILE A 42 1.12 -10.36 4.14
CA ILE A 42 -0.34 -10.52 4.10
C ILE A 42 -1.04 -9.46 4.97
N PHE A 43 -0.50 -9.21 6.17
CA PHE A 43 -1.05 -8.21 7.08
C PHE A 43 -0.85 -6.80 6.53
N TYR A 44 0.32 -6.52 5.94
CA TYR A 44 0.61 -5.26 5.24
C TYR A 44 -0.46 -4.98 4.18
N ASN A 45 -0.70 -5.94 3.29
CA ASN A 45 -1.71 -5.84 2.23
C ASN A 45 -3.13 -5.67 2.80
N THR A 46 -3.45 -6.32 3.91
CA THR A 46 -4.77 -6.19 4.55
C THR A 46 -4.98 -4.80 5.15
N MET A 47 -3.93 -4.18 5.68
CA MET A 47 -3.96 -2.82 6.22
C MET A 47 -4.15 -1.78 5.12
N GLU A 48 -3.36 -1.83 4.04
CA GLU A 48 -3.50 -0.91 2.89
C GLU A 48 -4.86 -1.06 2.19
N ASP A 49 -5.39 -2.29 2.07
CA ASP A 49 -6.73 -2.53 1.52
C ASP A 49 -7.84 -1.93 2.39
N ALA A 50 -7.59 -1.76 3.69
CA ALA A 50 -8.52 -1.17 4.65
C ALA A 50 -8.33 0.34 4.84
N GLY A 51 -7.48 0.99 4.04
CA GLY A 51 -7.21 2.43 4.12
C GLY A 51 -6.22 2.84 5.19
N ALA A 52 -5.64 1.89 5.92
CA ALA A 52 -4.60 2.18 6.89
C ALA A 52 -3.26 2.48 6.22
N LEU A 53 -2.38 3.16 6.95
CA LEU A 53 -0.99 3.42 6.54
C LEU A 53 -0.02 2.49 7.30
N PRO A 54 0.36 1.32 6.74
CA PRO A 54 1.39 0.46 7.31
C PRO A 54 2.81 0.95 6.94
N ILE A 55 3.65 1.19 7.94
CA ILE A 55 5.03 1.67 7.76
C ILE A 55 5.99 0.73 8.50
N GLU A 56 7.01 0.26 7.77
CA GLU A 56 8.16 -0.41 8.38
C GLU A 56 9.22 0.62 8.76
N LEU A 57 9.49 0.77 10.05
CA LEU A 57 10.51 1.65 10.61
C LEU A 57 11.03 1.09 11.94
N ASP A 58 12.18 1.58 12.42
CA ASP A 58 12.61 1.23 13.77
C ASP A 58 11.63 1.81 14.82
N VAL A 59 11.17 0.94 15.73
CA VAL A 59 10.25 1.30 16.81
C VAL A 59 10.90 1.10 18.19
N SER A 60 12.22 0.84 18.23
CA SER A 60 12.96 0.61 19.48
C SER A 60 12.97 1.80 20.45
N GLN A 61 12.68 3.00 19.95
CA GLN A 61 12.58 4.25 20.72
C GLN A 61 11.12 4.70 20.97
N MET A 62 10.15 3.82 20.70
CA MET A 62 8.71 4.09 20.90
C MET A 62 8.17 3.23 22.03
N GLU A 63 7.83 3.87 23.15
CA GLU A 63 7.27 3.25 24.34
C GLU A 63 5.77 3.47 24.45
N HIS A 64 5.10 2.62 25.25
CA HIS A 64 3.67 2.77 25.48
C HIS A 64 3.35 4.11 26.16
N GLY A 65 2.39 4.85 25.57
CA GLY A 65 1.99 6.17 26.05
C GLY A 65 2.72 7.34 25.41
N ASP A 66 3.73 7.06 24.56
CA ASP A 66 4.43 8.12 23.83
C ASP A 66 3.53 8.84 22.82
N VAL A 67 3.76 10.14 22.67
CA VAL A 67 3.23 10.94 21.58
C VAL A 67 4.31 11.06 20.51
N VAL A 68 4.05 10.44 19.35
CA VAL A 68 4.98 10.42 18.21
C VAL A 68 4.41 11.28 17.09
N GLU A 69 5.21 12.22 16.60
CA GLU A 69 4.92 12.96 15.38
C GLU A 69 5.42 12.17 14.17
N LEU A 70 4.51 11.80 13.28
CA LEU A 70 4.84 11.10 12.03
C LEU A 70 4.82 12.08 10.87
N ARG A 71 5.91 12.14 10.10
CA ARG A 71 6.03 12.91 8.85
C ARG A 71 6.24 11.96 7.67
N PRO A 72 5.17 11.37 7.10
CA PRO A 72 5.29 10.35 6.05
C PRO A 72 5.98 10.83 4.78
N TYR A 73 5.75 12.07 4.37
CA TYR A 73 6.36 12.65 3.17
C TYR A 73 7.86 12.93 3.34
N ASP A 74 8.30 13.17 4.58
CA ASP A 74 9.72 13.38 4.91
C ASP A 74 10.42 12.05 5.28
N GLY A 75 9.66 10.97 5.43
CA GLY A 75 10.17 9.67 5.88
C GLY A 75 10.66 9.68 7.33
N LYS A 76 10.02 10.43 8.23
CA LYS A 76 10.51 10.61 9.62
C LYS A 76 9.45 10.37 10.67
N ALA A 77 9.87 9.81 11.80
CA ALA A 77 9.11 9.79 13.05
C ALA A 77 9.91 10.56 14.11
N LEU A 78 9.23 11.44 14.85
CA LEU A 78 9.82 12.30 15.86
C LEU A 78 9.13 12.11 17.21
N LYS A 79 9.90 12.27 18.28
CA LYS A 79 9.43 12.35 19.66
C LYS A 79 10.09 13.56 20.31
N ASP A 80 9.29 14.44 20.91
CA ASP A 80 9.76 15.68 21.55
C ASP A 80 10.67 16.54 20.64
N GLY A 81 10.33 16.60 19.34
CA GLY A 81 11.09 17.33 18.32
C GLY A 81 12.39 16.66 17.85
N GLN A 82 12.74 15.49 18.39
CA GLN A 82 13.91 14.72 17.96
C GLN A 82 13.51 13.59 17.02
N VAL A 83 14.29 13.39 15.95
CA VAL A 83 14.07 12.26 15.03
C VAL A 83 14.46 10.97 15.74
N ILE A 84 13.49 10.07 15.92
CA ILE A 84 13.68 8.76 16.56
C ILE A 84 13.74 7.61 15.54
N ALA A 85 13.23 7.83 14.33
CA ALA A 85 13.37 6.89 13.22
C ALA A 85 13.25 7.59 11.87
N GLU A 86 14.02 7.09 10.90
CA GLU A 86 13.87 7.42 9.48
C GLU A 86 13.40 6.16 8.73
N PHE A 87 12.60 6.35 7.68
CA PHE A 87 12.02 5.27 6.89
C PHE A 87 11.80 5.68 5.44
N ALA A 88 11.70 4.67 4.58
CA ALA A 88 11.29 4.84 3.20
C ALA A 88 9.91 4.21 2.99
N MET A 89 9.04 4.89 2.28
CA MET A 89 7.78 4.30 1.85
C MET A 89 8.07 3.18 0.84
N LYS A 90 7.33 2.08 0.97
CA LYS A 90 7.43 0.95 0.02
C LYS A 90 7.01 1.35 -1.40
N SER A 91 6.10 2.32 -1.49
CA SER A 91 5.63 2.93 -2.73
C SER A 91 4.94 4.25 -2.41
N ASP A 92 5.17 5.29 -3.21
CA ASP A 92 4.44 6.57 -3.05
C ASP A 92 2.96 6.43 -3.37
N VAL A 93 2.55 5.38 -4.08
CA VAL A 93 1.14 5.07 -4.36
C VAL A 93 0.35 4.88 -3.06
N LEU A 94 0.99 4.45 -1.97
CA LEU A 94 0.35 4.32 -0.65
C LEU A 94 -0.33 5.62 -0.18
N PHE A 95 0.19 6.79 -0.54
CA PHE A 95 -0.45 8.06 -0.22
C PHE A 95 -1.79 8.24 -0.93
N ASP A 96 -1.90 7.77 -2.17
CA ASP A 96 -3.16 7.77 -2.90
C ASP A 96 -4.13 6.72 -2.34
N GLU A 97 -3.62 5.59 -1.89
CA GLU A 97 -4.42 4.51 -1.31
C GLU A 97 -5.08 4.97 -0.01
N VAL A 98 -4.31 5.58 0.90
CA VAL A 98 -4.85 6.15 2.16
C VAL A 98 -5.89 7.24 1.86
N ARG A 99 -5.58 8.17 0.94
CA ARG A 99 -6.51 9.23 0.54
C ARG A 99 -7.82 8.69 -0.04
N ALA A 100 -7.76 7.58 -0.77
CA ALA A 100 -8.93 6.93 -1.35
C ALA A 100 -9.72 6.08 -0.33
N GLY A 101 -9.26 5.98 0.92
CA GLY A 101 -9.84 5.10 1.94
C GLY A 101 -9.51 3.62 1.75
N GLY A 102 -8.46 3.32 0.98
CA GLY A 102 -7.92 1.99 0.75
C GLY A 102 -7.43 1.76 -0.68
N ARG A 103 -6.54 0.77 -0.83
CA ARG A 103 -6.02 0.34 -2.15
C ARG A 103 -7.11 -0.13 -3.10
N ILE A 104 -8.08 -0.91 -2.61
CA ILE A 104 -9.20 -1.42 -3.44
C ILE A 104 -10.06 -0.26 -3.99
N PRO A 105 -10.56 0.68 -3.15
CA PRO A 105 -11.24 1.89 -3.64
C PRO A 105 -10.41 2.69 -4.66
N LEU A 106 -9.10 2.85 -4.43
CA LEU A 106 -8.21 3.54 -5.36
C LEU A 106 -8.20 2.89 -6.74
N ILE A 107 -7.97 1.57 -6.80
CA ILE A 107 -7.90 0.83 -8.07
C ILE A 107 -9.21 0.98 -8.85
N VAL A 108 -10.36 0.83 -8.18
CA VAL A 108 -11.68 0.98 -8.80
C VAL A 108 -11.90 2.41 -9.31
N GLY A 109 -11.63 3.42 -8.47
CA GLY A 109 -11.83 4.83 -8.84
C GLY A 109 -10.88 5.31 -9.95
N ARG A 110 -9.62 4.88 -9.89
CA ARG A 110 -8.62 5.15 -10.93
C ARG A 110 -9.00 4.50 -12.25
N GLY A 111 -9.43 3.23 -12.23
CA GLY A 111 -9.89 2.52 -13.43
C GLY A 111 -11.14 3.15 -14.05
N LEU A 112 -12.10 3.58 -13.23
CA LEU A 112 -13.28 4.33 -13.69
C LEU A 112 -12.87 5.65 -14.36
N THR A 113 -11.95 6.39 -13.75
CA THR A 113 -11.43 7.65 -14.30
C THR A 113 -10.74 7.42 -15.64
N ALA A 114 -9.92 6.38 -15.77
CA ALA A 114 -9.24 6.05 -17.02
C ALA A 114 -10.23 5.78 -18.15
N LYS A 115 -11.24 4.93 -17.91
CA LYS A 115 -12.29 4.62 -18.90
C LYS A 115 -13.09 5.85 -19.32
N ALA A 116 -13.44 6.71 -18.37
CA ALA A 116 -14.17 7.95 -18.68
C ALA A 116 -13.34 8.89 -19.57
N ARG A 117 -12.03 9.02 -19.30
CA ARG A 117 -11.14 9.86 -20.10
C ARG A 117 -10.92 9.31 -21.49
N GLU A 118 -10.73 8.00 -21.62
CA GLU A 118 -10.64 7.32 -22.91
C GLU A 118 -11.90 7.57 -23.75
N PHE A 119 -13.10 7.37 -23.17
CA PHE A 119 -14.37 7.63 -23.84
C PHE A 119 -14.50 9.08 -24.30
N LEU A 120 -14.00 10.03 -23.52
CA LEU A 120 -14.01 11.46 -23.83
C LEU A 120 -12.87 11.90 -24.77
N GLY A 121 -11.99 10.98 -25.20
CA GLY A 121 -10.82 11.31 -26.03
C GLY A 121 -9.77 12.16 -25.31
N LEU A 122 -9.73 12.11 -23.98
CA LEU A 122 -8.77 12.85 -23.15
C LEU A 122 -7.48 12.03 -22.92
N PRO A 123 -6.32 12.69 -22.73
CA PRO A 123 -5.08 12.00 -22.38
C PRO A 123 -5.18 11.32 -21.01
N ALA A 124 -4.25 10.42 -20.69
CA ALA A 124 -4.14 9.81 -19.35
C ALA A 124 -4.09 10.88 -18.24
N SER A 125 -4.62 10.55 -17.05
CA SER A 125 -4.65 11.47 -15.90
C SER A 125 -3.27 11.59 -15.25
N ASP A 126 -2.88 12.81 -14.87
CA ASP A 126 -1.71 13.13 -14.07
C ASP A 126 -2.02 13.29 -12.56
N LEU A 127 -3.29 13.13 -12.17
CA LEU A 127 -3.75 13.31 -10.78
C LEU A 127 -3.30 12.21 -9.81
N PHE A 128 -2.94 11.04 -10.34
CA PHE A 128 -2.59 9.86 -9.55
C PHE A 128 -1.10 9.61 -9.60
N ARG A 129 -0.53 9.26 -8.45
CA ARG A 129 0.83 8.72 -8.37
C ARG A 129 0.87 7.40 -9.13
N LEU A 130 1.88 7.28 -9.98
CA LEU A 130 2.12 6.08 -10.78
C LEU A 130 3.10 5.17 -10.03
N PRO A 131 2.91 3.83 -10.11
CA PRO A 131 3.91 2.90 -9.62
C PRO A 131 5.23 3.10 -10.40
N MET A 132 6.35 2.88 -9.73
CA MET A 132 7.66 2.95 -10.38
C MET A 132 7.88 1.74 -11.27
N ASP A 133 8.37 1.97 -12.49
CA ASP A 133 8.89 0.91 -13.34
C ASP A 133 10.33 0.56 -12.91
N PRO A 134 10.58 -0.68 -12.45
CA PRO A 134 11.92 -1.09 -12.10
C PRO A 134 12.83 -1.14 -13.35
N PRO A 135 14.11 -0.76 -13.22
CA PRO A 135 15.03 -0.68 -14.35
C PRO A 135 15.26 -2.06 -14.98
N ASP A 136 15.47 -2.07 -16.30
CA ASP A 136 15.92 -3.27 -16.98
C ASP A 136 17.34 -3.62 -16.53
N THR A 137 17.51 -4.86 -16.09
CA THR A 137 18.80 -5.39 -15.64
C THR A 137 19.53 -6.19 -16.73
N GLY A 138 18.91 -6.37 -17.90
CA GLY A 138 19.40 -7.25 -18.97
C GLY A 138 19.35 -8.75 -18.62
N LYS A 139 18.90 -9.10 -17.41
CA LYS A 139 18.77 -10.49 -16.95
C LYS A 139 17.40 -11.06 -17.32
N GLY A 140 17.38 -12.37 -17.56
CA GLY A 140 16.16 -13.14 -17.78
C GLY A 140 15.27 -13.24 -16.53
N PHE A 141 14.14 -13.93 -16.69
CA PHE A 141 13.10 -14.04 -15.66
C PHE A 141 13.08 -15.41 -14.96
N SER A 142 12.80 -15.41 -13.66
CA SER A 142 12.51 -16.62 -12.89
C SER A 142 11.16 -17.22 -13.26
N LEU A 143 10.89 -18.46 -12.82
CA LEU A 143 9.61 -19.12 -13.08
C LEU A 143 8.42 -18.33 -12.52
N ALA A 144 8.51 -17.84 -11.28
CA ALA A 144 7.45 -17.04 -10.66
C ALA A 144 7.16 -15.75 -11.45
N GLN A 145 8.22 -15.07 -11.91
CA GLN A 145 8.09 -13.85 -12.71
C GLN A 145 7.39 -14.11 -14.05
N LYS A 146 7.71 -15.23 -14.70
CA LYS A 146 7.05 -15.66 -15.95
C LYS A 146 5.59 -16.04 -15.72
N MET A 147 5.27 -16.72 -14.62
CA MET A 147 3.89 -17.08 -14.27
C MET A 147 3.02 -15.83 -14.09
N VAL A 148 3.49 -14.84 -13.31
CA VAL A 148 2.77 -13.57 -13.12
C VAL A 148 2.69 -12.78 -14.44
N GLY A 149 3.79 -12.72 -15.21
CA GLY A 149 3.82 -12.05 -16.50
C GLY A 149 2.80 -12.61 -17.48
N ARG A 150 2.72 -13.95 -17.59
CA ARG A 150 1.71 -14.64 -18.40
C ARG A 150 0.28 -14.29 -17.96
N ALA A 151 0.02 -14.28 -16.65
CA ALA A 151 -1.30 -13.92 -16.11
C ALA A 151 -1.68 -12.44 -16.38
N CYS A 152 -0.69 -11.58 -16.65
CA CYS A 152 -0.87 -10.19 -17.05
C CYS A 152 -0.84 -9.99 -18.59
N GLY A 153 -0.83 -11.07 -19.37
CA GLY A 153 -0.86 -11.00 -20.84
C GLY A 153 0.49 -10.75 -21.52
N LEU A 154 1.62 -10.86 -20.80
CA LEU A 154 2.93 -10.75 -21.43
C LEU A 154 3.24 -11.96 -22.36
N PRO A 155 4.03 -11.77 -23.44
CA PRO A 155 4.46 -12.85 -24.32
C PRO A 155 5.21 -13.96 -23.59
N GLU A 156 5.21 -15.17 -24.17
CA GLU A 156 5.97 -16.30 -23.61
C GLU A 156 7.47 -15.96 -23.47
N GLY A 157 8.05 -16.33 -22.34
CA GLY A 157 9.44 -16.02 -22.00
C GLY A 157 9.64 -14.67 -21.30
N GLN A 158 8.68 -13.76 -21.37
CA GLN A 158 8.67 -12.49 -20.60
C GLN A 158 8.11 -12.70 -19.19
N GLY A 159 8.38 -11.75 -18.29
CA GLY A 159 7.94 -11.83 -16.90
C GLY A 159 7.82 -10.46 -16.23
N MET A 160 7.20 -10.44 -15.06
CA MET A 160 7.15 -9.24 -14.21
C MET A 160 8.44 -9.10 -13.41
N ARG A 161 9.04 -7.90 -13.40
CA ARG A 161 10.23 -7.62 -12.59
C ARG A 161 9.83 -7.34 -11.12
N PRO A 162 10.71 -7.62 -10.14
CA PRO A 162 10.45 -7.27 -8.75
C PRO A 162 10.26 -5.76 -8.61
N GLY A 163 9.21 -5.35 -7.88
CA GLY A 163 8.83 -3.94 -7.74
C GLY A 163 7.79 -3.46 -8.75
N THR A 164 7.56 -4.19 -9.86
CA THR A 164 6.51 -3.85 -10.82
C THR A 164 5.12 -4.07 -10.21
N TYR A 165 4.29 -3.03 -10.21
CA TYR A 165 2.86 -3.18 -9.98
C TYR A 165 2.21 -3.91 -11.16
N CYS A 166 1.36 -4.90 -10.87
CA CYS A 166 0.65 -5.66 -11.89
C CYS A 166 -0.68 -6.21 -11.36
N GLU A 167 -1.62 -6.45 -12.27
CA GLU A 167 -2.95 -7.00 -12.00
C GLU A 167 -3.12 -8.36 -12.71
N PRO A 168 -2.54 -9.45 -12.18
CA PRO A 168 -2.65 -10.77 -12.82
C PRO A 168 -4.08 -11.28 -12.82
N LYS A 169 -4.50 -11.89 -13.93
CA LYS A 169 -5.77 -12.63 -14.00
C LYS A 169 -5.77 -13.80 -13.01
N MET A 170 -6.84 -13.89 -12.21
CA MET A 170 -7.10 -15.01 -11.30
C MET A 170 -7.75 -16.19 -12.04
#